data_AF-A0A4P6JMP5-F1
#
_entry.id   AF-A0A4P6JMP5-F1
#
_cell.length_a   1.000
_cell.length_b   1.000
_cell.length_c   1.000
_cell.angle_alpha   90.00
_cell.angle_beta   90.00
_cell.angle_gamma   90.00
#
_symmetry.space_group_name_H-M   'P 1'
#
loop_
_entity.id
_entity.type
_entity.pdbx_description
1 polymer ?
#
loop_
_entity_poly.entity_id
_entity_poly.type
_entity_poly.pdbx_seq_one_letter_code
_entity_poly.pdbx_strand_id
1 'polypeptide(L)'
;METPPQTALVLAAQAGDESAFEILVGAYRRELLVHCYRMLGSLSDAEDLVQETLLRAWEKRATLTSPQSYRAWLYRIATNLCLNRLARAPRRFLPSETHPPSDPSSPAPPRLREPIWLEPFPDDLLAAPEADPEDRAERSERITLAFLMALQHLTPVQRAILLLREVLEWEASEVAQWLHLSVPAVNSALQRARRALRQRNVGSEVQMALPRQELQELLDRYVTLWEQADIPGLVALLREDAWFTMPPLPVWYQGRAAIATLLQTSLFPPGLQWHLLPTRANGSPAFGLYRRKALADDYQLVGLMVLEVERAQIVSLVAFLEVSSLSRFALPPLLEDR
;
A
#
# COMPACT_ATOMS: atom_id res chain seq x y z
N MET A 1 29.88 -16.44 -8.19
CA MET A 1 30.72 -15.82 -7.14
C MET A 1 29.92 -15.99 -5.84
N GLU A 2 30.42 -16.76 -4.89
CA GLU A 2 29.70 -16.97 -3.62
C GLU A 2 29.56 -15.63 -2.89
N THR A 3 28.33 -15.29 -2.48
CA THR A 3 28.08 -14.12 -1.66
C THR A 3 28.85 -14.27 -0.34
N PRO A 4 29.74 -13.33 0.02
CA PRO A 4 30.50 -13.44 1.26
C PRO A 4 29.56 -13.54 2.47
N PRO A 5 29.92 -14.29 3.51
CA PRO A 5 29.08 -14.46 4.69
C PRO A 5 28.78 -13.09 5.32
N GLN A 6 27.54 -12.88 5.77
CA GLN A 6 27.06 -11.59 6.34
C GLN A 6 28.03 -11.01 7.38
N THR A 7 28.62 -11.86 8.22
CA THR A 7 29.62 -11.45 9.21
C THR A 7 30.83 -10.75 8.58
N ALA A 8 31.36 -11.25 7.47
CA ALA A 8 32.50 -10.65 6.78
C ALA A 8 32.13 -9.30 6.17
N LEU A 9 30.94 -9.20 5.54
CA LEU A 9 30.42 -7.95 4.98
C LEU A 9 30.23 -6.89 6.06
N VAL A 10 29.68 -7.26 7.21
CA VAL A 10 29.52 -6.34 8.35
C VAL A 10 30.87 -5.81 8.82
N LEU A 11 31.85 -6.70 9.06
CA LEU A 11 33.16 -6.28 9.56
C LEU A 11 33.89 -5.36 8.58
N ALA A 12 33.82 -5.67 7.28
CA ALA A 12 34.37 -4.82 6.22
C ALA A 12 33.67 -3.44 6.17
N ALA A 13 32.34 -3.42 6.23
CA ALA A 13 31.57 -2.18 6.28
C ALA A 13 31.95 -1.33 7.51
N GLN A 14 32.11 -1.95 8.70
CA GLN A 14 32.57 -1.25 9.91
C GLN A 14 33.96 -0.63 9.75
N ALA A 15 34.85 -1.27 9.00
CA ALA A 15 36.16 -0.75 8.65
C ALA A 15 36.12 0.37 7.58
N GLY A 16 34.95 0.67 7.00
CA GLY A 16 34.76 1.73 6.01
C GLY A 16 34.71 1.25 4.56
N ASP A 17 34.57 -0.05 4.31
CA ASP A 17 34.35 -0.58 2.96
C ASP A 17 32.91 -0.26 2.49
N GLU A 18 32.81 0.68 1.54
CA GLU A 18 31.56 1.12 0.94
C GLU A 18 30.88 0.00 0.13
N SER A 19 31.65 -0.76 -0.64
CA SER A 19 31.10 -1.85 -1.46
C SER A 19 30.53 -2.98 -0.59
N ALA A 20 31.21 -3.32 0.51
CA ALA A 20 30.68 -4.29 1.46
C ALA A 20 29.38 -3.80 2.11
N PHE A 21 29.30 -2.50 2.42
CA PHE A 21 28.07 -1.92 2.97
C PHE A 21 26.93 -1.92 1.95
N GLU A 22 27.18 -1.55 0.69
CA GLU A 22 26.19 -1.56 -0.38
C GLU A 22 25.59 -2.95 -0.61
N ILE A 23 26.42 -3.99 -0.67
CA ILE A 23 25.96 -5.39 -0.78
C ILE A 23 25.07 -5.75 0.41
N LEU A 24 25.50 -5.38 1.62
CA LEU A 24 24.81 -5.70 2.86
C LEU A 24 23.44 -5.01 2.95
N VAL A 25 23.35 -3.70 2.67
CA VAL A 25 22.08 -2.97 2.71
C VAL A 25 21.16 -3.30 1.54
N GLY A 26 21.74 -3.66 0.38
CA GLY A 26 20.99 -4.07 -0.80
C GLY A 26 20.03 -5.22 -0.50
N ALA A 27 20.48 -6.19 0.32
CA ALA A 27 19.67 -7.32 0.77
C ALA A 27 18.44 -6.90 1.61
N TYR A 28 18.53 -5.81 2.38
CA TYR A 28 17.46 -5.37 3.27
C TYR A 28 16.61 -4.21 2.73
N ARG A 29 17.04 -3.54 1.65
CA ARG A 29 16.38 -2.34 1.12
C ARG A 29 14.88 -2.53 0.90
N ARG A 30 14.49 -3.68 0.34
CA ARG A 30 13.09 -3.99 0.08
C ARG A 30 12.29 -4.28 1.34
N GLU A 31 12.82 -5.08 2.26
CA GLU A 31 12.11 -5.36 3.51
C GLU A 31 11.92 -4.07 4.34
N LEU A 32 12.91 -3.18 4.31
CA LEU A 32 12.84 -1.86 4.93
C LEU A 32 11.81 -0.95 4.23
N LEU A 33 11.74 -0.96 2.90
CA LEU A 33 10.74 -0.21 2.15
C LEU A 33 9.33 -0.61 2.57
N VAL A 34 9.06 -1.92 2.61
CA VAL A 34 7.78 -2.46 3.05
C VAL A 34 7.46 -2.06 4.50
N HIS A 35 8.44 -2.13 5.39
CA HIS A 35 8.26 -1.72 6.78
C HIS A 35 7.94 -0.23 6.93
N CYS A 36 8.73 0.63 6.27
CA CYS A 36 8.50 2.08 6.24
C CYS A 36 7.13 2.41 5.63
N TYR A 37 6.73 1.71 4.57
CA TYR A 37 5.43 1.88 3.94
C TYR A 37 4.27 1.47 4.87
N ARG A 38 4.36 0.34 5.57
CA ARG A 38 3.36 -0.04 6.58
C ARG A 38 3.30 0.95 7.74
N MET A 39 4.43 1.55 8.10
CA MET A 39 4.49 2.60 9.11
C MET A 39 3.86 3.91 8.64
N LEU A 40 4.06 4.34 7.40
CA LEU A 40 3.73 5.69 6.93
C LEU A 40 2.46 5.76 6.08
N GLY A 41 2.19 4.73 5.28
CA GLY A 41 1.10 4.69 4.30
C GLY A 41 1.37 5.48 3.01
N SER A 42 2.59 5.96 2.80
CA SER A 42 3.03 6.65 1.58
C SER A 42 4.27 5.95 1.04
N LEU A 43 4.26 5.58 -0.25
CA LEU A 43 5.40 4.94 -0.90
C LEU A 43 6.55 5.93 -1.02
N SER A 44 6.23 7.18 -1.37
CA SER A 44 7.21 8.26 -1.47
C SER A 44 7.91 8.54 -0.13
N ASP A 45 7.14 8.76 0.95
CA ASP A 45 7.72 8.94 2.28
C ASP A 45 8.53 7.70 2.74
N ALA A 46 8.11 6.50 2.35
CA ALA A 46 8.80 5.27 2.71
C ALA A 46 10.16 5.15 2.01
N GLU A 47 10.24 5.49 0.73
CA GLU A 47 11.50 5.54 -0.02
C GLU A 47 12.47 6.54 0.60
N ASP A 48 12.00 7.75 0.92
CA ASP A 48 12.79 8.78 1.59
C ASP A 48 13.35 8.27 2.93
N LEU A 49 12.52 7.63 3.75
CA LEU A 49 12.97 7.09 5.03
C LEU A 49 13.90 5.88 4.88
N VAL A 50 13.79 5.09 3.82
CA VAL A 50 14.79 4.05 3.52
C VAL A 50 16.13 4.70 3.22
N GLN A 51 16.18 5.73 2.36
CA GLN A 51 17.45 6.41 2.06
C GLN A 51 18.08 7.02 3.32
N GLU A 52 17.29 7.75 4.12
CA GLU A 52 17.74 8.31 5.39
C GLU A 52 18.20 7.22 6.38
N THR A 53 17.53 6.05 6.39
CA THR A 53 17.96 4.89 7.19
C THR A 53 19.35 4.43 6.78
N LEU A 54 19.61 4.28 5.48
CA LEU A 54 20.89 3.80 4.97
C LEU A 54 22.01 4.81 5.24
N LEU A 55 21.75 6.11 5.08
CA LEU A 55 22.71 7.16 5.43
C LEU A 55 23.08 7.11 6.91
N ARG A 56 22.08 7.05 7.81
CA ARG A 56 22.32 6.93 9.25
C ARG A 56 22.99 5.63 9.63
N ALA A 57 22.70 4.54 8.93
CA ALA A 57 23.38 3.27 9.13
C ALA A 57 24.86 3.39 8.75
N TRP A 58 25.18 4.02 7.61
CA TRP A 58 26.57 4.27 7.23
C TRP A 58 27.31 5.10 8.30
N GLU A 59 26.72 6.20 8.75
CA GLU A 59 27.31 7.06 9.80
C GLU A 59 27.52 6.31 11.12
N LYS A 60 26.56 5.45 11.50
CA LYS A 60 26.55 4.75 12.79
C LYS A 60 27.12 3.33 12.73
N ARG A 61 27.70 2.90 11.63
CA ARG A 61 28.18 1.52 11.42
C ARG A 61 29.10 1.02 12.54
N ALA A 62 29.93 1.92 13.08
CA ALA A 62 30.83 1.62 14.21
C ALA A 62 30.10 1.31 15.53
N THR A 63 28.82 1.68 15.67
CA THR A 63 28.01 1.42 16.88
C THR A 63 27.37 0.04 16.90
N LEU A 64 27.45 -0.72 15.80
CA LEU A 64 26.93 -2.07 15.74
C LEU A 64 27.81 -2.99 16.59
N THR A 65 27.22 -3.58 17.63
CA THR A 65 27.94 -4.39 18.62
C THR A 65 28.18 -5.83 18.17
N SER A 66 27.34 -6.37 17.29
CA SER A 66 27.41 -7.75 16.81
C SER A 66 26.94 -7.83 15.35
N PRO A 67 27.69 -8.53 14.47
CA PRO A 67 27.25 -8.77 13.09
C PRO A 67 25.92 -9.53 12.97
N GLN A 68 25.60 -10.39 13.94
CA GLN A 68 24.35 -11.14 13.97
C GLN A 68 23.14 -10.22 14.23
N SER A 69 23.36 -9.08 14.91
CA SER A 69 22.31 -8.09 15.22
C SER A 69 22.12 -7.04 14.11
N TYR A 70 22.76 -7.18 12.95
CA TYR A 70 22.72 -6.16 11.89
C TYR A 70 21.29 -5.85 11.41
N ARG A 71 20.49 -6.89 11.12
CA ARG A 71 19.09 -6.74 10.72
C ARG A 71 18.27 -5.99 11.78
N ALA A 72 18.33 -6.44 13.03
CA ALA A 72 17.71 -5.78 14.18
C ALA A 72 18.08 -4.30 14.27
N TRP A 73 19.37 -4.01 14.15
CA TRP A 73 19.92 -2.67 14.25
C TRP A 73 19.42 -1.75 13.13
N LEU A 74 19.34 -2.22 11.88
CA LEU A 74 18.74 -1.47 10.77
C LEU A 74 17.26 -1.18 11.00
N TYR A 75 16.48 -2.18 11.39
CA TYR A 75 15.05 -2.02 11.68
C TYR A 75 14.78 -1.03 12.80
N ARG A 76 15.64 -1.01 13.82
CA ARG A 76 15.59 -0.01 14.88
C ARG A 76 15.80 1.41 14.36
N ILE A 77 16.76 1.63 13.47
CA ILE A 77 17.00 2.94 12.84
C ILE A 77 15.77 3.37 12.04
N ALA A 78 15.28 2.50 11.14
CA ALA A 78 14.12 2.77 10.30
C ALA A 78 12.85 3.05 11.12
N THR A 79 12.58 2.24 12.15
CA THR A 79 11.41 2.41 13.01
C THR A 79 11.45 3.74 13.76
N ASN A 80 12.61 4.12 14.30
CA ASN A 80 12.76 5.40 15.00
C ASN A 80 12.58 6.59 14.05
N LEU A 81 13.08 6.48 12.82
CA LEU A 81 12.84 7.47 11.77
C LEU A 81 11.35 7.61 11.44
N CYS A 82 10.65 6.48 11.26
CA CYS A 82 9.21 6.45 11.01
C CYS A 82 8.42 7.08 12.17
N LEU A 83 8.74 6.72 13.41
CA LEU A 83 8.09 7.28 14.61
C LEU A 83 8.29 8.80 14.70
N ASN A 84 9.50 9.29 14.42
CA ASN A 84 9.79 10.73 14.40
C ASN A 84 9.01 11.46 13.30
N ARG A 85 8.87 10.85 12.12
CA ARG A 85 8.06 11.39 11.01
C ARG A 85 6.58 11.45 11.39
N LEU A 86 6.03 10.36 11.94
CA LEU A 86 4.64 10.25 12.38
C LEU A 86 4.30 11.16 13.56
N ALA A 87 5.27 11.53 14.39
CA ALA A 87 5.06 12.51 15.47
C ALA A 87 4.81 13.94 14.95
N ARG A 88 5.23 14.23 13.72
CA ARG A 88 5.16 15.56 13.10
C ARG A 88 4.13 15.66 11.97
N ALA A 89 3.62 14.53 11.50
CA ALA A 89 2.72 14.45 10.36
C ALA A 89 1.29 14.09 10.79
N PRO A 90 0.26 14.59 10.10
CA PRO A 90 -1.10 14.11 10.30
C PRO A 90 -1.22 12.64 9.91
N ARG A 91 -2.16 11.93 10.55
CA ARG A 91 -2.48 10.54 10.17
C ARG A 91 -3.13 10.53 8.80
N ARG A 92 -2.76 9.56 7.96
CA ARG A 92 -3.33 9.36 6.63
C ARG A 92 -4.54 8.44 6.73
N PHE A 93 -5.62 8.74 6.04
CA PHE A 93 -6.81 7.87 5.99
C PHE A 93 -7.27 7.72 4.55
N LEU A 94 -8.39 7.04 4.29
CA LEU A 94 -9.17 7.23 3.05
C LEU A 94 -10.38 8.12 3.36
N PRO A 95 -10.98 8.80 2.35
CA PRO A 95 -12.13 9.68 2.57
C PRO A 95 -13.26 9.01 3.36
N SER A 96 -13.53 7.74 3.07
CA SER A 96 -14.53 6.90 3.74
C SER A 96 -14.37 6.77 5.27
N GLU A 97 -13.18 7.04 5.80
CA GLU A 97 -12.89 6.98 7.23
C GLU A 97 -13.02 8.33 7.95
N THR A 98 -13.28 9.42 7.22
CA THR A 98 -13.16 10.79 7.75
C THR A 98 -14.46 11.59 7.78
N HIS A 99 -15.44 11.26 6.93
CA HIS A 99 -16.71 11.99 6.82
C HIS A 99 -17.82 11.07 6.26
N PRO A 100 -19.11 11.42 6.37
CA PRO A 100 -20.21 10.63 5.78
C PRO A 100 -20.15 10.56 4.24
N PRO A 101 -20.89 9.63 3.59
CA PRO A 101 -20.93 9.54 2.13
C PRO A 101 -21.30 10.88 1.48
N SER A 102 -20.62 11.19 0.39
CA SER A 102 -20.88 12.37 -0.43
C SER A 102 -22.13 12.18 -1.28
N ASP A 103 -22.83 13.28 -1.56
CA ASP A 103 -23.92 13.29 -2.54
C ASP A 103 -23.33 13.24 -3.97
N PRO A 104 -23.64 12.22 -4.79
CA PRO A 104 -23.14 12.08 -6.16
C PRO A 104 -23.67 13.14 -7.13
N SER A 105 -24.71 13.89 -6.75
CA SER A 105 -25.27 14.99 -7.54
C SER A 105 -24.59 16.33 -7.26
N SER A 106 -23.79 16.40 -6.20
CA SER A 106 -23.07 17.61 -5.80
C SER A 106 -21.70 17.69 -6.49
N PRO A 107 -21.22 18.90 -6.87
CA PRO A 107 -19.89 19.05 -7.46
C PRO A 107 -18.79 18.53 -6.53
N ALA A 108 -17.79 17.86 -7.10
CA ALA A 108 -16.65 17.40 -6.32
C ALA A 108 -15.89 18.60 -5.70
N PRO A 109 -15.59 18.55 -4.38
CA PRO A 109 -14.76 19.57 -3.73
C PRO A 109 -13.36 19.60 -4.33
N PRO A 110 -12.64 20.73 -4.21
CA PRO A 110 -11.27 20.83 -4.71
C PRO A 110 -10.36 19.77 -4.05
N ARG A 111 -9.36 19.32 -4.82
CA ARG A 111 -8.32 18.40 -4.31
C ARG A 111 -7.64 19.01 -3.08
N LEU A 112 -7.45 18.20 -2.03
CA LEU A 112 -6.62 18.62 -0.91
C LEU A 112 -5.16 18.70 -1.37
N ARG A 113 -4.46 19.76 -0.95
CA ARG A 113 -3.06 20.05 -1.36
C ARG A 113 -2.02 19.25 -0.58
N GLU A 114 -2.36 18.75 0.60
CA GLU A 114 -1.46 17.92 1.40
C GLU A 114 -1.89 16.46 1.27
N PRO A 115 -0.97 15.52 0.95
CA PRO A 115 -1.33 14.13 0.81
C PRO A 115 -1.55 13.56 2.21
N ILE A 116 -2.80 13.58 2.68
CA ILE A 116 -3.25 12.90 3.90
C ILE A 116 -3.89 11.55 3.52
N TRP A 117 -3.52 11.00 2.37
CA TRP A 117 -4.11 9.78 1.83
C TRP A 117 -3.06 8.67 1.74
N LEU A 118 -3.53 7.43 1.81
CA LEU A 118 -2.71 6.25 1.53
C LEU A 118 -2.28 6.29 0.05
N GLU A 119 -1.03 5.94 -0.26
CA GLU A 119 -0.57 5.74 -1.64
C GLU A 119 -0.64 4.25 -2.00
N PRO A 120 -0.95 3.90 -3.26
CA PRO A 120 -0.93 2.51 -3.69
C PRO A 120 0.50 1.97 -3.73
N PHE A 121 0.66 0.67 -3.42
CA PHE A 121 1.94 -0.02 -3.47
C PHE A 121 1.91 -1.11 -4.54
N PRO A 122 2.82 -1.11 -5.53
CA PRO A 122 2.86 -2.12 -6.57
C PRO A 122 3.33 -3.48 -6.02
N ASP A 123 2.57 -4.54 -6.29
CA ASP A 123 2.88 -5.89 -5.77
C ASP A 123 4.21 -6.43 -6.33
N ASP A 124 4.65 -5.97 -7.50
CA ASP A 124 5.92 -6.40 -8.09
C ASP A 124 7.13 -5.99 -7.24
N LEU A 125 7.03 -4.92 -6.45
CA LEU A 125 8.04 -4.56 -5.46
C LEU A 125 8.02 -5.50 -4.23
N LEU A 126 7.01 -6.37 -4.09
CA LEU A 126 6.91 -7.40 -3.05
C LEU A 126 7.38 -8.77 -3.51
N ALA A 127 7.72 -8.95 -4.79
CA ALA A 127 8.18 -10.21 -5.38
C ALA A 127 9.69 -10.15 -5.68
N ALA A 128 10.48 -11.15 -5.30
CA ALA A 128 11.82 -11.26 -5.91
C ALA A 128 11.59 -11.66 -7.37
N PRO A 129 12.39 -11.21 -8.35
CA PRO A 129 12.19 -11.59 -9.75
C PRO A 129 12.06 -13.11 -9.94
N GLU A 130 12.71 -13.89 -9.07
CA GLU A 130 12.73 -15.35 -9.06
C GLU A 130 11.77 -16.00 -8.05
N ALA A 131 10.98 -15.25 -7.28
CA ALA A 131 10.05 -15.82 -6.30
C ALA A 131 8.85 -16.48 -7.00
N ASP A 132 8.45 -17.65 -6.51
CA ASP A 132 7.26 -18.38 -6.96
C ASP A 132 6.00 -17.48 -6.80
N PRO A 133 5.05 -17.48 -7.75
CA PRO A 133 3.72 -16.92 -7.56
C PRO A 133 3.06 -17.15 -6.19
N GLU A 134 3.26 -18.30 -5.56
CA GLU A 134 2.69 -18.62 -4.23
C GLU A 134 3.38 -17.81 -3.10
N ASP A 135 4.71 -17.69 -3.13
CA ASP A 135 5.49 -16.84 -2.22
C ASP A 135 5.12 -15.34 -2.34
N ARG A 136 4.68 -14.91 -3.53
CA ARG A 136 4.20 -13.53 -3.75
C ARG A 136 2.86 -13.31 -3.06
N ALA A 137 1.96 -14.28 -3.10
CA ALA A 137 0.64 -14.17 -2.48
C ALA A 137 0.75 -14.07 -0.95
N GLU A 138 1.53 -14.95 -0.30
CA GLU A 138 1.72 -14.92 1.16
C GLU A 138 2.38 -13.63 1.66
N ARG A 139 3.33 -13.06 0.89
CA ARG A 139 3.98 -11.79 1.24
C ARG A 139 3.06 -10.59 1.05
N SER A 140 2.21 -10.62 0.03
CA SER A 140 1.23 -9.57 -0.28
C SER A 140 0.03 -9.56 0.67
N GLU A 141 -0.36 -10.72 1.24
CA GLU A 141 -1.46 -10.82 2.23
C GLU A 141 -1.31 -9.84 3.41
N ARG A 142 -0.07 -9.45 3.74
CA ARG A 142 0.24 -8.57 4.87
C ARG A 142 0.33 -7.07 4.47
N ILE A 143 -0.04 -6.67 3.25
CA ILE A 143 0.02 -5.27 2.75
C ILE A 143 -1.30 -4.86 2.08
N THR A 144 -2.41 -5.51 2.44
CA THR A 144 -3.72 -5.11 1.92
C THR A 144 -4.06 -3.67 2.29
N LEU A 145 -4.79 -2.99 1.40
CA LEU A 145 -5.23 -1.63 1.67
C LEU A 145 -6.08 -1.56 2.93
N ALA A 146 -6.96 -2.56 3.14
CA ALA A 146 -7.73 -2.72 4.37
C ALA A 146 -6.84 -2.85 5.62
N PHE A 147 -5.77 -3.66 5.57
CA PHE A 147 -4.82 -3.77 6.67
C PHE A 147 -4.11 -2.43 6.94
N LEU A 148 -3.65 -1.74 5.89
CA LEU A 148 -3.01 -0.43 6.03
C LEU A 148 -3.95 0.60 6.65
N MET A 149 -5.20 0.67 6.20
CA MET A 149 -6.22 1.54 6.79
C MET A 149 -6.41 1.24 8.28
N ALA A 150 -6.43 -0.04 8.66
CA ALA A 150 -6.53 -0.47 10.05
C ALA A 150 -5.35 0.03 10.90
N LEU A 151 -4.13 -0.04 10.36
CA LEU A 151 -2.93 0.49 11.01
C LEU A 151 -3.02 2.01 11.25
N GLN A 152 -3.78 2.75 10.43
CA GLN A 152 -3.92 4.20 10.58
C GLN A 152 -4.69 4.62 11.85
N HIS A 153 -5.48 3.72 12.42
CA HIS A 153 -6.20 3.95 13.67
C HIS A 153 -5.32 3.78 14.92
N LEU A 154 -4.24 3.01 14.79
CA LEU A 154 -3.28 2.80 15.86
C LEU A 154 -2.47 4.06 16.14
N THR A 155 -2.04 4.25 17.39
CA THR A 155 -0.99 5.24 17.66
C THR A 155 0.31 4.81 16.98
N PRO A 156 1.22 5.74 16.62
CA PRO A 156 2.48 5.38 15.97
C PRO A 156 3.27 4.28 16.71
N VAL A 157 3.30 4.34 18.04
CA VAL A 157 3.96 3.33 18.88
C VAL A 157 3.23 1.98 18.86
N GLN A 158 1.89 1.96 18.92
CA GLN A 158 1.11 0.72 18.79
C GLN A 158 1.33 0.06 17.43
N ARG A 159 1.37 0.86 16.36
CA ARG A 159 1.66 0.41 14.99
C ARG A 159 3.04 -0.22 14.90
N ALA A 160 4.07 0.48 15.38
CA ALA A 160 5.44 -0.04 15.41
C ALA A 160 5.54 -1.37 16.17
N ILE A 161 4.93 -1.45 17.36
CA ILE A 161 4.95 -2.66 18.19
C ILE A 161 4.26 -3.83 17.47
N LEU A 162 3.10 -3.59 16.85
CA LEU A 162 2.39 -4.62 16.11
C LEU A 162 3.22 -5.15 14.94
N LEU A 163 3.79 -4.25 14.13
CA LEU A 163 4.62 -4.63 12.98
C LEU A 163 5.88 -5.39 13.41
N LEU A 164 6.58 -4.91 14.44
CA LEU A 164 7.78 -5.57 14.94
C LEU A 164 7.48 -6.96 15.54
N ARG A 165 6.36 -7.12 16.26
CA ARG A 165 6.02 -8.37 16.97
C ARG A 165 5.29 -9.41 16.13
N GLU A 166 4.38 -9.00 15.25
CA GLU A 166 3.51 -9.93 14.54
C GLU A 166 3.89 -10.11 13.07
N VAL A 167 4.54 -9.12 12.48
CA VAL A 167 4.91 -9.17 11.06
C VAL A 167 6.38 -9.52 10.89
N LEU A 168 7.25 -9.00 11.77
CA LEU A 168 8.68 -9.24 11.74
C LEU A 168 9.15 -10.22 12.83
N GLU A 169 8.24 -10.65 13.70
CA GLU A 169 8.43 -11.71 14.69
C GLU A 169 9.61 -11.48 15.67
N TRP A 170 9.97 -10.22 15.93
CA TRP A 170 11.02 -9.85 16.90
C TRP A 170 10.61 -10.08 18.33
N GLU A 171 11.54 -10.32 19.26
CA GLU A 171 11.19 -10.58 20.65
C GLU A 171 10.70 -9.35 21.43
N ALA A 172 9.79 -9.55 22.39
CA ALA A 172 9.21 -8.43 23.15
C ALA A 172 10.26 -7.67 23.97
N SER A 173 11.29 -8.37 24.45
CA SER A 173 12.46 -7.80 25.13
C SER A 173 13.28 -6.89 24.21
N GLU A 174 13.50 -7.31 22.96
CA GLU A 174 14.24 -6.52 21.97
C GLU A 174 13.46 -5.27 21.56
N VAL A 175 12.17 -5.43 21.26
CA VAL A 175 11.29 -4.31 20.93
C VAL A 175 11.21 -3.30 22.08
N ALA A 176 11.12 -3.78 23.33
CA ALA A 176 11.14 -2.94 24.52
C ALA A 176 12.43 -2.13 24.62
N GLN A 177 13.58 -2.78 24.42
CA GLN A 177 14.88 -2.10 24.43
C GLN A 177 14.97 -1.03 23.32
N TRP A 178 14.50 -1.33 22.11
CA TRP A 178 14.62 -0.43 20.96
C TRP A 178 13.73 0.81 21.06
N LEU A 179 12.55 0.64 21.63
CA LEU A 179 11.57 1.71 21.81
C LEU A 179 11.68 2.42 23.17
N HIS A 180 12.67 2.05 23.99
CA HIS A 180 12.86 2.55 25.36
C HIS A 180 11.60 2.38 26.24
N LEU A 181 11.01 1.19 26.17
CA LEU A 181 9.82 0.77 26.92
C LEU A 181 10.15 -0.42 27.82
N SER A 182 9.22 -0.75 28.73
CA SER A 182 9.27 -2.02 29.45
C SER A 182 8.58 -3.13 28.65
N VAL A 183 8.98 -4.39 28.84
CA VAL A 183 8.31 -5.56 28.23
C VAL A 183 6.80 -5.59 28.52
N PRO A 184 6.33 -5.32 29.76
CA PRO A 184 4.90 -5.18 30.02
C PRO A 184 4.22 -4.08 29.20
N ALA A 185 4.88 -2.93 28.98
CA ALA A 185 4.34 -1.85 28.16
C ALA A 185 4.19 -2.27 26.69
N VAL A 186 5.16 -3.01 26.14
CA VAL A 186 5.08 -3.60 24.79
C VAL A 186 3.89 -4.55 24.67
N ASN A 187 3.76 -5.51 25.58
CA ASN A 187 2.68 -6.49 25.56
C ASN A 187 1.30 -5.82 25.70
N SER A 188 1.18 -4.83 26.59
CA SER A 188 -0.05 -4.07 26.79
C SER A 188 -0.42 -3.24 25.54
N ALA A 189 0.56 -2.60 24.89
CA ALA A 189 0.33 -1.86 23.66
C ALA A 189 -0.09 -2.78 22.50
N LEU A 190 0.53 -3.96 22.37
CA LEU A 190 0.15 -4.97 21.38
C LEU A 190 -1.28 -5.47 21.60
N GLN A 191 -1.67 -5.75 22.84
CA GLN A 191 -3.05 -6.15 23.16
C GLN A 191 -4.07 -5.07 22.76
N ARG A 192 -3.75 -3.80 23.01
CA ARG A 192 -4.59 -2.67 22.57
C ARG A 192 -4.65 -2.57 21.05
N ALA A 193 -3.53 -2.74 20.35
CA ALA A 193 -3.50 -2.74 18.90
C ALA A 193 -4.40 -3.84 18.31
N ARG A 194 -4.27 -5.09 18.81
CA ARG A 194 -5.14 -6.21 18.41
C ARG A 194 -6.62 -5.93 18.66
N ARG A 195 -6.95 -5.31 19.79
CA ARG A 195 -8.34 -4.93 20.11
C ARG A 195 -8.87 -3.90 19.11
N ALA A 196 -8.09 -2.89 18.77
CA ALA A 196 -8.48 -1.88 17.79
C ALA A 196 -8.68 -2.47 16.38
N LEU A 197 -7.83 -3.43 15.97
CA LEU A 197 -8.00 -4.13 14.69
C LEU A 197 -9.25 -5.02 14.66
N ARG A 198 -9.49 -5.81 15.71
CA ARG A 198 -10.66 -6.68 15.82
C ARG A 198 -11.99 -5.93 15.81
N GLN A 199 -12.05 -4.77 16.45
CA GLN A 199 -13.25 -3.91 16.44
C GLN A 199 -13.61 -3.40 15.04
N ARG A 200 -12.67 -3.48 14.09
CA ARG A 200 -12.82 -3.04 12.70
C ARG A 200 -12.89 -4.21 11.72
N ASN A 201 -13.11 -5.43 12.22
CA ASN A 201 -13.11 -6.69 11.46
C ASN A 201 -11.83 -6.98 10.66
N VAL A 202 -10.72 -6.27 10.97
CA VAL A 202 -9.42 -6.54 10.35
C VAL A 202 -8.80 -7.71 11.11
N GLY A 203 -8.99 -8.92 10.57
CA GLY A 203 -8.49 -10.17 11.13
C GLY A 203 -9.55 -11.19 11.56
N SER A 204 -10.82 -11.02 11.17
CA SER A 204 -11.87 -12.00 11.48
C SER A 204 -12.77 -12.27 10.29
N GLU A 205 -12.17 -12.74 9.21
CA GLU A 205 -12.69 -13.82 8.37
C GLU A 205 -11.48 -14.33 7.61
N VAL A 206 -11.24 -15.64 7.62
CA VAL A 206 -10.47 -16.27 6.54
C VAL A 206 -11.30 -15.99 5.30
N GLN A 207 -11.07 -14.83 4.68
CA GLN A 207 -11.70 -14.47 3.42
C GLN A 207 -11.27 -15.58 2.48
N MET A 208 -12.20 -16.47 2.14
CA MET A 208 -11.91 -17.47 1.12
C MET A 208 -11.63 -16.68 -0.15
N ALA A 209 -10.34 -16.58 -0.50
CA ALA A 209 -9.94 -16.00 -1.75
C ALA A 209 -10.72 -16.73 -2.85
N LEU A 210 -11.34 -15.96 -3.75
CA LEU A 210 -12.01 -16.54 -4.90
C LEU A 210 -11.02 -17.43 -5.65
N PRO A 211 -11.45 -18.59 -6.16
CA PRO A 211 -10.65 -19.36 -7.09
C PRO A 211 -10.13 -18.45 -8.21
N ARG A 212 -8.85 -18.60 -8.57
CA ARG A 212 -8.17 -17.71 -9.51
C ARG A 212 -8.94 -17.53 -10.82
N GLN A 213 -9.56 -18.59 -11.32
CA GLN A 213 -10.35 -18.56 -12.54
C GLN A 213 -11.60 -17.68 -12.39
N GLU A 214 -12.38 -17.86 -11.33
CA GLU A 214 -13.58 -17.05 -11.06
C GLU A 214 -13.22 -15.58 -10.88
N LEU A 215 -12.10 -15.29 -10.19
CA LEU A 215 -11.59 -13.94 -10.07
C LEU A 215 -11.23 -13.35 -11.45
N GLN A 216 -10.55 -14.11 -12.31
CA GLN A 216 -10.19 -13.64 -13.65
C GLN A 216 -11.44 -13.36 -14.50
N GLU A 217 -12.44 -14.25 -14.48
CA GLU A 217 -13.70 -14.07 -15.20
C GLU A 217 -14.45 -12.81 -14.74
N LEU A 218 -14.48 -12.55 -13.43
CA LEU A 218 -15.06 -11.32 -12.87
C LEU A 218 -14.32 -10.07 -13.36
N LEU A 219 -12.98 -10.10 -13.34
CA LEU A 219 -12.13 -8.98 -13.74
C LEU A 219 -12.21 -8.69 -15.25
N ASP A 220 -12.21 -9.72 -16.09
CA ASP A 220 -12.36 -9.58 -17.55
C ASP A 220 -13.72 -8.97 -17.91
N ARG A 221 -14.78 -9.41 -17.20
CA ARG A 221 -16.11 -8.82 -17.33
C ARG A 221 -16.14 -7.37 -16.85
N TYR A 222 -15.50 -7.07 -15.72
CA TYR A 222 -15.38 -5.69 -15.22
C TYR A 222 -14.70 -4.78 -16.25
N VAL A 223 -13.58 -5.23 -16.85
CA VAL A 223 -12.85 -4.48 -17.87
C VAL A 223 -13.74 -4.19 -19.08
N THR A 224 -14.39 -5.23 -19.61
CA THR A 224 -15.27 -5.11 -20.77
C THR A 224 -16.38 -4.09 -20.53
N LEU A 225 -17.04 -4.17 -19.37
CA LEU A 225 -18.14 -3.26 -19.02
C LEU A 225 -17.66 -1.83 -18.79
N TRP A 226 -16.47 -1.64 -18.22
CA TRP A 226 -15.88 -0.32 -18.02
C TRP A 226 -15.55 0.37 -19.35
N GLU A 227 -14.91 -0.35 -20.27
CA GLU A 227 -14.53 0.20 -21.58
C GLU A 227 -15.75 0.50 -22.46
N GLN A 228 -16.84 -0.25 -22.28
CA GLN A 228 -18.12 0.00 -22.94
C GLN A 228 -18.97 1.09 -22.24
N ALA A 229 -18.52 1.60 -21.09
CA ALA A 229 -19.31 2.49 -20.22
C ALA A 229 -20.70 1.91 -19.86
N ASP A 230 -20.80 0.59 -19.69
CA ASP A 230 -22.03 -0.10 -19.28
C ASP A 230 -22.24 0.02 -17.77
N ILE A 231 -22.88 1.12 -17.37
CA ILE A 231 -23.16 1.43 -15.96
C ILE A 231 -24.06 0.37 -15.30
N PRO A 232 -25.20 -0.07 -15.88
CA PRO A 232 -25.99 -1.15 -15.31
C PRO A 232 -25.20 -2.44 -15.08
N GLY A 233 -24.36 -2.83 -16.05
CA GLY A 233 -23.50 -3.99 -15.95
C GLY A 233 -22.47 -3.86 -14.83
N LEU A 234 -21.76 -2.72 -14.75
CA LEU A 234 -20.77 -2.44 -13.70
C LEU A 234 -21.40 -2.51 -12.31
N VAL A 235 -22.56 -1.87 -12.13
CA VAL A 235 -23.28 -1.81 -10.85
C VAL A 235 -23.75 -3.19 -10.41
N ALA A 236 -24.06 -4.09 -11.35
CA ALA A 236 -24.44 -5.48 -11.05
C ALA A 236 -23.28 -6.31 -10.48
N LEU A 237 -22.01 -5.94 -10.75
CA LEU A 237 -20.83 -6.59 -10.18
C LEU A 237 -20.53 -6.13 -8.74
N LEU A 238 -21.10 -5.01 -8.32
CA LEU A 238 -20.84 -4.43 -7.00
C LEU A 238 -21.65 -5.12 -5.92
N ARG A 239 -21.11 -5.25 -4.70
CA ARG A 239 -21.91 -5.55 -3.51
C ARG A 239 -22.92 -4.41 -3.27
N GLU A 240 -24.03 -4.71 -2.60
CA GLU A 240 -25.12 -3.72 -2.40
C GLU A 240 -24.65 -2.46 -1.66
N ASP A 241 -23.80 -2.64 -0.65
CA ASP A 241 -23.18 -1.62 0.20
C ASP A 241 -21.77 -1.21 -0.27
N ALA A 242 -21.38 -1.58 -1.51
CA ALA A 242 -20.07 -1.27 -2.04
C ALA A 242 -19.79 0.23 -2.00
N TRP A 243 -18.53 0.62 -1.83
CA TRP A 243 -18.13 2.01 -1.74
C TRP A 243 -17.05 2.37 -2.75
N PHE A 244 -17.04 3.64 -3.18
CA PHE A 244 -16.10 4.16 -4.16
C PHE A 244 -15.53 5.49 -3.68
N THR A 245 -14.21 5.62 -3.64
CA THR A 245 -13.50 6.87 -3.38
C THR A 245 -12.43 7.16 -4.44
N MET A 246 -12.02 8.44 -4.56
CA MET A 246 -11.06 8.88 -5.57
C MET A 246 -9.97 9.82 -5.00
N PRO A 247 -9.05 9.36 -4.13
CA PRO A 247 -8.00 10.20 -3.58
C PRO A 247 -7.19 10.92 -4.69
N PRO A 248 -6.82 12.20 -4.51
CA PRO A 248 -6.92 12.99 -3.28
C PRO A 248 -8.22 13.80 -3.13
N LEU A 249 -9.27 13.50 -3.92
CA LEU A 249 -10.58 14.12 -3.71
C LEU A 249 -11.14 13.64 -2.37
N PRO A 250 -11.54 14.54 -1.46
CA PRO A 250 -12.13 14.17 -0.18
C PRO A 250 -13.61 13.79 -0.37
N VAL A 251 -13.86 12.78 -1.19
CA VAL A 251 -15.20 12.24 -1.47
C VAL A 251 -15.19 10.72 -1.44
N TRP A 252 -16.32 10.18 -1.03
CA TRP A 252 -16.62 8.77 -1.22
C TRP A 252 -18.12 8.59 -1.34
N TYR A 253 -18.51 7.52 -2.02
CA TYR A 253 -19.90 7.19 -2.32
C TYR A 253 -20.17 5.78 -1.84
N GLN A 254 -21.37 5.54 -1.35
CA GLN A 254 -21.77 4.22 -0.86
C GLN A 254 -23.05 3.77 -1.55
N GLY A 255 -23.06 2.50 -1.92
CA GLY A 255 -24.18 1.83 -2.53
C GLY A 255 -24.22 1.96 -4.05
N ARG A 256 -24.82 0.94 -4.65
CA ARG A 256 -24.99 0.80 -6.10
C ARG A 256 -25.55 2.05 -6.79
N ALA A 257 -26.60 2.65 -6.22
CA ALA A 257 -27.25 3.83 -6.80
C ALA A 257 -26.32 5.06 -6.82
N ALA A 258 -25.59 5.32 -5.72
CA ALA A 258 -24.70 6.47 -5.65
C ALA A 258 -23.51 6.32 -6.60
N ILE A 259 -22.97 5.11 -6.68
CA ILE A 259 -21.88 4.78 -7.60
C ILE A 259 -22.35 4.88 -9.07
N ALA A 260 -23.56 4.43 -9.39
CA ALA A 260 -24.14 4.58 -10.73
C ALA A 260 -24.20 6.05 -11.15
N THR A 261 -24.71 6.91 -10.27
CA THR A 261 -24.80 8.36 -10.52
C THR A 261 -23.41 8.96 -10.72
N LEU A 262 -22.42 8.61 -9.89
CA LEU A 262 -21.04 9.08 -10.07
C LEU A 262 -20.47 8.65 -11.43
N LEU A 263 -20.62 7.37 -11.79
CA LEU A 263 -20.12 6.85 -13.06
C LEU A 263 -20.72 7.63 -14.23
N GLN A 264 -22.03 7.88 -14.19
CA GLN A 264 -22.75 8.60 -15.24
C GLN A 264 -22.34 10.08 -15.35
N THR A 265 -22.18 10.77 -14.23
CA THR A 265 -21.97 12.23 -14.22
C THR A 265 -20.51 12.62 -14.40
N SER A 266 -19.58 11.80 -13.89
CA SER A 266 -18.19 12.22 -13.69
C SER A 266 -17.17 11.38 -14.46
N LEU A 267 -17.41 10.07 -14.64
CA LEU A 267 -16.43 9.16 -15.25
C LEU A 267 -16.75 8.80 -16.70
N PHE A 268 -18.03 8.69 -17.06
CA PHE A 268 -18.47 8.40 -18.43
C PHE A 268 -19.28 9.54 -19.09
N PRO A 269 -18.80 10.81 -19.07
CA PRO A 269 -19.43 11.83 -19.91
C PRO A 269 -19.21 11.50 -21.40
N PRO A 270 -20.10 11.96 -22.29
CA PRO A 270 -20.00 11.69 -23.72
C PRO A 270 -18.64 12.11 -24.33
N GLY A 271 -18.12 11.29 -25.24
CA GLY A 271 -16.89 11.60 -26.00
C GLY A 271 -15.57 11.27 -25.28
N LEU A 272 -15.63 10.60 -24.13
CA LEU A 272 -14.48 9.98 -23.48
C LEU A 272 -14.47 8.48 -23.74
N GLN A 273 -13.31 7.96 -24.10
CA GLN A 273 -13.06 6.53 -24.19
C GLN A 273 -12.09 6.13 -23.08
N TRP A 274 -12.32 4.95 -22.53
CA TRP A 274 -11.50 4.39 -21.47
C TRP A 274 -10.80 3.14 -21.94
N HIS A 275 -9.62 2.91 -21.38
CA HIS A 275 -8.92 1.64 -21.50
C HIS A 275 -8.36 1.27 -20.12
N LEU A 276 -8.42 0.00 -19.77
CA LEU A 276 -7.93 -0.50 -18.50
C LEU A 276 -6.73 -1.42 -18.72
N LEU A 277 -5.57 -1.04 -18.18
CA LEU A 277 -4.37 -1.88 -18.22
C LEU A 277 -4.25 -2.67 -16.91
N PRO A 278 -4.40 -4.02 -16.91
CA PRO A 278 -4.32 -4.80 -15.68
C PRO A 278 -2.97 -4.70 -14.98
N THR A 279 -3.01 -4.60 -13.64
CA THR A 279 -1.85 -4.61 -12.74
C THR A 279 -2.29 -5.10 -11.35
N ARG A 280 -1.46 -4.90 -10.32
CA ARG A 280 -1.79 -5.23 -8.93
C ARG A 280 -1.26 -4.18 -7.97
N ALA A 281 -2.03 -3.92 -6.93
CA ALA A 281 -1.63 -3.01 -5.87
C ALA A 281 -2.10 -3.53 -4.51
N ASN A 282 -1.22 -3.49 -3.50
CA ASN A 282 -1.54 -3.85 -2.13
C ASN A 282 -2.18 -5.25 -2.01
N GLY A 283 -1.70 -6.24 -2.78
CA GLY A 283 -2.27 -7.59 -2.83
C GLY A 283 -3.59 -7.71 -3.60
N SER A 284 -4.18 -6.60 -4.03
CA SER A 284 -5.47 -6.52 -4.70
C SER A 284 -5.36 -6.38 -6.22
N PRO A 285 -6.37 -6.85 -6.98
CA PRO A 285 -6.51 -6.52 -8.39
C PRO A 285 -6.53 -5.01 -8.61
N ALA A 286 -5.79 -4.52 -9.60
CA ALA A 286 -5.75 -3.12 -9.94
C ALA A 286 -5.67 -2.89 -11.45
N PHE A 287 -6.01 -1.69 -11.90
CA PHE A 287 -5.99 -1.30 -13.30
C PHE A 287 -5.43 0.11 -13.45
N GLY A 288 -4.46 0.28 -14.34
CA GLY A 288 -4.11 1.59 -14.86
C GLY A 288 -5.31 2.16 -15.60
N LEU A 289 -5.77 3.34 -15.18
CA LEU A 289 -6.89 4.04 -15.79
C LEU A 289 -6.35 4.90 -16.93
N TYR A 290 -6.67 4.51 -18.16
CA TYR A 290 -6.29 5.22 -19.36
C TYR A 290 -7.51 5.87 -20.00
N ARG A 291 -7.35 7.13 -20.42
CA ARG A 291 -8.45 7.91 -20.98
C ARG A 291 -8.03 8.63 -22.25
N ARG A 292 -8.89 8.57 -23.26
CA ARG A 292 -8.77 9.27 -24.53
C ARG A 292 -9.96 10.18 -24.77
N LYS A 293 -9.70 11.35 -25.34
CA LYS A 293 -10.74 12.26 -25.85
C LYS A 293 -10.98 11.93 -27.33
N ALA A 294 -12.19 12.13 -27.84
CA ALA A 294 -12.61 11.77 -29.20
C ALA A 294 -11.72 12.23 -30.39
N LEU A 295 -10.78 13.15 -30.19
CA LEU A 295 -9.87 13.69 -31.22
C LEU A 295 -8.38 13.47 -30.89
N ALA A 296 -8.07 12.75 -29.82
CA ALA A 296 -6.70 12.39 -29.47
C ALA A 296 -6.39 11.01 -30.02
N ASP A 297 -5.15 10.82 -30.48
CA ASP A 297 -4.70 9.52 -31.01
C ASP A 297 -4.41 8.53 -29.88
N ASP A 298 -3.81 9.01 -28.79
CA ASP A 298 -3.35 8.18 -27.67
C ASP A 298 -4.26 8.23 -26.44
N TYR A 299 -4.26 7.14 -25.68
CA TYR A 299 -4.79 7.11 -24.33
C TYR A 299 -3.77 7.60 -23.31
N GLN A 300 -4.19 8.49 -22.40
CA GLN A 300 -3.33 9.03 -21.34
C GLN A 300 -3.62 8.36 -19.99
N LEU A 301 -2.58 8.04 -19.23
CA LEU A 301 -2.72 7.55 -17.86
C LEU A 301 -3.31 8.68 -16.98
N VAL A 302 -4.46 8.43 -16.36
CA VAL A 302 -5.14 9.39 -15.48
C VAL A 302 -5.22 8.94 -14.02
N GLY A 303 -4.93 7.68 -13.73
CA GLY A 303 -4.94 7.16 -12.37
C GLY A 303 -4.77 5.64 -12.29
N LEU A 304 -4.98 5.10 -11.10
CA LEU A 304 -4.96 3.67 -10.80
C LEU A 304 -6.25 3.31 -10.06
N MET A 305 -7.01 2.33 -10.56
CA MET A 305 -8.14 1.75 -9.86
C MET A 305 -7.68 0.52 -9.09
N VAL A 306 -7.95 0.45 -7.78
CA VAL A 306 -7.73 -0.74 -6.96
C VAL A 306 -9.08 -1.28 -6.51
N LEU A 307 -9.29 -2.58 -6.71
CA LEU A 307 -10.54 -3.25 -6.38
C LEU A 307 -10.36 -4.19 -5.19
N GLU A 308 -11.31 -4.17 -4.28
CA GLU A 308 -11.46 -5.24 -3.30
C GLU A 308 -12.63 -6.13 -3.70
N VAL A 309 -12.41 -7.43 -3.69
CA VAL A 309 -13.38 -8.43 -4.14
C VAL A 309 -13.63 -9.43 -3.02
N GLU A 310 -14.90 -9.68 -2.73
CA GLU A 310 -15.33 -10.67 -1.75
C GLU A 310 -16.50 -11.47 -2.33
N ARG A 311 -16.45 -12.82 -2.24
CA ARG A 311 -17.56 -13.70 -2.67
C ARG A 311 -18.12 -13.38 -4.07
N ALA A 312 -17.21 -13.20 -5.03
CA ALA A 312 -17.46 -12.84 -6.44
C ALA A 312 -18.16 -11.48 -6.65
N GLN A 313 -18.09 -10.58 -5.69
CA GLN A 313 -18.61 -9.21 -5.78
C GLN A 313 -17.53 -8.20 -5.46
N ILE A 314 -17.57 -7.05 -6.13
CA ILE A 314 -16.67 -5.92 -5.84
C ILE A 314 -17.24 -5.16 -4.65
N VAL A 315 -16.47 -5.09 -3.55
CA VAL A 315 -16.90 -4.46 -2.30
C VAL A 315 -16.36 -3.04 -2.14
N SER A 316 -15.22 -2.75 -2.76
CA SER A 316 -14.67 -1.40 -2.77
C SER A 316 -13.94 -1.07 -4.07
N LEU A 317 -14.00 0.21 -4.44
CA LEU A 317 -13.25 0.81 -5.53
C LEU A 317 -12.47 2.00 -4.98
N VAL A 318 -11.15 2.03 -5.22
CA VAL A 318 -10.29 3.14 -4.83
C VAL A 318 -9.53 3.61 -6.06
N ALA A 319 -9.90 4.78 -6.59
CA ALA A 319 -9.21 5.37 -7.74
C ALA A 319 -8.18 6.42 -7.28
N PHE A 320 -6.90 6.06 -7.30
CA PHE A 320 -5.81 7.00 -7.05
C PHE A 320 -5.59 7.88 -8.29
N LEU A 321 -5.91 9.17 -8.19
CA LEU A 321 -5.88 10.13 -9.30
C LEU A 321 -4.57 10.94 -9.37
N GLU A 322 -3.61 10.66 -8.49
CA GLU A 322 -2.31 11.32 -8.44
C GLU A 322 -1.28 10.50 -9.22
N VAL A 323 -1.10 10.82 -10.51
CA VAL A 323 -0.24 10.07 -11.43
C VAL A 323 1.24 10.02 -10.98
N SER A 324 1.74 11.05 -10.29
CA SER A 324 3.09 11.05 -9.71
C SER A 324 3.32 9.90 -8.73
N SER A 325 2.29 9.52 -7.96
CA SER A 325 2.35 8.38 -7.03
C SER A 325 2.45 7.02 -7.73
N LEU A 326 2.19 6.98 -9.05
CA LEU A 326 2.18 5.76 -9.85
C LEU A 326 3.52 5.47 -10.55
N SER A 327 4.54 6.31 -10.33
CA SER A 327 5.86 6.20 -10.99
C SER A 327 6.59 4.86 -10.77
N ARG A 328 6.18 4.07 -9.77
CA ARG A 328 6.71 2.74 -9.46
C ARG A 328 5.91 1.59 -10.08
N PHE A 329 4.75 1.88 -10.66
CA PHE A 329 3.98 0.90 -11.42
C PHE A 329 4.55 0.81 -12.84
N ALA A 330 4.55 -0.38 -13.42
CA ALA A 330 4.91 -0.61 -14.82
C ALA A 330 3.78 -0.15 -15.77
N LEU A 331 3.33 1.09 -15.62
CA LEU A 331 2.25 1.71 -16.39
C LEU A 331 2.85 2.81 -17.27
N PRO A 332 2.84 2.66 -18.61
CA PRO A 332 3.35 3.70 -19.50
C PRO A 332 2.47 4.97 -19.41
N PRO A 333 3.02 6.18 -19.61
CA PRO A 333 2.23 7.41 -19.54
C PRO A 333 1.19 7.51 -20.68
N LEU A 334 1.45 6.85 -21.81
CA LEU A 334 0.62 6.81 -23.01
C LEU A 334 0.42 5.37 -23.49
N LEU A 335 -0.72 5.08 -24.10
CA LEU A 335 -0.98 3.86 -24.85
C LEU A 335 -1.49 4.23 -26.25
N GLU A 336 -0.87 3.63 -27.25
CA GLU A 336 -1.31 3.72 -28.65
C GLU A 336 -2.59 2.89 -28.85
N ASP A 337 -3.47 3.36 -29.73
CA ASP A 337 -4.65 2.60 -30.16
C ASP A 337 -4.18 1.40 -30.98
N ARG A 338 -4.49 0.17 -30.53
CA ARG A 338 -4.06 -1.06 -31.20
C ARG A 338 -4.89 -1.39 -32.42
#